data_AF-A0A165NAL6-F1
#
_entry.id   AF-A0A165NAL6-F1
#
_cell.length_a   1.000
_cell.length_b   1.000
_cell.length_c   1.000
_cell.angle_alpha   90.00
_cell.angle_beta   90.00
_cell.angle_gamma   90.00
#
_symmetry.space_group_name_H-M   'P 1'
#
loop_
_entity.id
_entity.type
_entity.pdbx_description
1 polymer ?
#
loop_
_entity_poly.entity_id
_entity_poly.type
_entity_poly.pdbx_seq_one_letter_code
_entity_poly.pdbx_strand_id
1 'polypeptide(L)'
;MDLKSKRKVKEFQEEEMPSLKDSIDDAAGFEVDLDIQWESLIDERVNEELWFEGWTKVYFLPTISAFEAICSDKLGREALEAELESVVFKNVAGMTGEINYSDGVLTVDKEPCTNMDKVDKRTESIVSLLEGSL
;
A
#
# COMPACT_ATOMS: atom_id res chain seq x y z
N MET A 1 -7.45 1.93 -18.92
CA MET A 1 -6.13 2.59 -19.08
C MET A 1 -5.67 2.69 -20.54
N ASP A 2 -5.05 3.80 -20.96
CA ASP A 2 -4.49 3.99 -22.32
C ASP A 2 -3.06 3.41 -22.49
N LEU A 3 -2.48 3.44 -23.71
CA LEU A 3 -1.16 2.83 -23.96
C LEU A 3 -0.02 3.54 -23.22
N LYS A 4 -0.10 4.87 -23.08
CA LYS A 4 0.93 5.66 -22.40
C LYS A 4 0.98 5.31 -20.91
N SER A 5 -0.19 5.30 -20.27
CA SER A 5 -0.33 4.94 -18.87
C SER A 5 0.09 3.48 -18.61
N LYS A 6 -0.24 2.56 -19.52
CA LYS A 6 0.21 1.15 -19.45
C LYS A 6 1.73 1.03 -19.44
N ARG A 7 2.44 1.83 -20.24
CA ARG A 7 3.90 1.83 -20.26
C ARG A 7 4.48 2.34 -18.94
N LYS A 8 3.90 3.39 -18.36
CA LYS A 8 4.34 3.94 -17.08
C LYS A 8 4.08 3.01 -15.89
N VAL A 9 2.93 2.35 -15.85
CA VAL A 9 2.67 1.30 -14.85
C VAL A 9 3.70 0.18 -14.99
N LYS A 10 3.97 -0.27 -16.21
CA LYS A 10 4.94 -1.34 -16.44
C LYS A 10 6.37 -0.92 -16.05
N GLU A 11 6.77 0.31 -16.34
CA GLU A 11 8.05 0.88 -15.89
C GLU A 11 8.18 0.84 -14.36
N PHE A 12 7.13 1.24 -13.62
CA PHE A 12 7.14 1.13 -12.16
C PHE A 12 7.21 -0.32 -11.67
N GLN A 13 6.45 -1.22 -12.30
CA GLN A 13 6.46 -2.66 -11.97
C GLN A 13 7.83 -3.30 -12.17
N GLU A 14 8.61 -2.84 -13.15
CA GLU A 14 9.92 -3.39 -13.49
C GLU A 14 11.07 -2.71 -12.71
N GLU A 15 10.96 -1.42 -12.42
CA GLU A 15 12.07 -0.63 -11.85
C GLU A 15 11.96 -0.41 -10.32
N GLU A 16 10.76 -0.10 -9.80
CA GLU A 16 10.57 0.33 -8.40
C GLU A 16 9.89 -0.73 -7.54
N MET A 17 8.81 -1.32 -8.06
CA MET A 17 7.95 -2.26 -7.34
C MET A 17 8.69 -3.46 -6.74
N PRO A 18 9.70 -4.08 -7.38
CA PRO A 18 10.40 -5.22 -6.78
C PRO A 18 11.05 -4.85 -5.43
N SER A 19 11.74 -3.71 -5.37
CA SER A 19 12.40 -3.27 -4.14
C SER A 19 11.40 -2.88 -3.04
N LEU A 20 10.25 -2.30 -3.43
CA LEU A 20 9.18 -1.97 -2.51
C LEU A 20 8.45 -3.21 -1.99
N LYS A 21 8.27 -4.23 -2.83
CA LYS A 21 7.69 -5.52 -2.45
C LYS A 21 8.61 -6.25 -1.48
N ASP A 22 9.91 -6.33 -1.79
CA ASP A 22 10.91 -6.91 -0.90
C ASP A 22 10.89 -6.18 0.47
N SER A 23 10.78 -4.85 0.46
CA SER A 23 10.67 -4.06 1.70
C SER A 23 9.40 -4.36 2.51
N ILE A 24 8.27 -4.65 1.85
CA ILE A 24 7.03 -5.09 2.52
C ILE A 24 7.25 -6.47 3.16
N ASP A 25 7.82 -7.41 2.42
CA ASP A 25 8.03 -8.78 2.89
C ASP A 25 9.03 -8.82 4.04
N ASP A 26 10.12 -8.06 3.95
CA ASP A 26 11.11 -7.92 5.02
C ASP A 26 10.50 -7.30 6.28
N ALA A 27 9.65 -6.29 6.12
CA ALA A 27 8.95 -5.64 7.23
C ALA A 27 7.95 -6.59 7.91
N ALA A 28 7.22 -7.38 7.13
CA ALA A 28 6.28 -8.38 7.65
C ALA A 28 7.01 -9.59 8.27
N GLY A 29 8.16 -9.96 7.71
CA GLY A 29 8.91 -11.18 8.03
C GLY A 29 8.40 -12.43 7.30
N PHE A 30 7.52 -12.28 6.32
CA PHE A 30 6.94 -13.32 5.47
C PHE A 30 6.51 -12.74 4.11
N GLU A 31 6.25 -13.58 3.13
CA GLU A 31 5.79 -13.12 1.80
C GLU A 31 4.34 -12.63 1.87
N VAL A 32 4.13 -11.34 1.62
CA VAL A 32 2.80 -10.71 1.61
C VAL A 32 2.20 -10.79 0.22
N ASP A 33 0.97 -11.30 0.08
CA ASP A 33 0.24 -11.21 -1.19
C ASP A 33 -0.23 -9.77 -1.43
N LEU A 34 0.11 -9.21 -2.59
CA LEU A 34 -0.12 -7.80 -2.92
C LEU A 34 -0.93 -7.68 -4.22
N ASP A 35 -2.18 -7.26 -4.08
CA ASP A 35 -3.07 -6.95 -5.20
C ASP A 35 -3.16 -5.44 -5.43
N ILE A 36 -2.73 -4.98 -6.60
CA ILE A 36 -2.71 -3.57 -6.96
C ILE A 36 -3.65 -3.33 -8.13
N GLN A 37 -4.70 -2.55 -7.89
CA GLN A 37 -5.66 -2.16 -8.92
C GLN A 37 -5.12 -0.98 -9.74
N TRP A 38 -4.08 -1.22 -10.54
CA TRP A 38 -3.34 -0.20 -11.29
C TRP A 38 -4.19 0.76 -12.10
N GLU A 39 -5.28 0.28 -12.72
CA GLU A 39 -6.18 1.15 -13.47
C GLU A 39 -6.85 2.21 -12.60
N SER A 40 -7.17 1.90 -11.34
CA SER A 40 -7.75 2.85 -10.39
C SER A 40 -6.72 3.87 -9.90
N LEU A 41 -5.44 3.50 -9.86
CA LEU A 41 -4.35 4.34 -9.35
C LEU A 41 -3.84 5.37 -10.36
N ILE A 42 -4.35 5.38 -11.59
CA ILE A 42 -4.03 6.41 -12.58
C ILE A 42 -4.80 7.68 -12.23
N ASP A 43 -4.07 8.75 -11.94
CA ASP A 43 -4.63 10.08 -11.77
C ASP A 43 -4.35 10.93 -13.02
N GLU A 44 -5.33 10.98 -13.92
CA GLU A 44 -5.25 11.73 -15.18
C GLU A 44 -5.23 13.26 -14.97
N ARG A 45 -5.47 13.74 -13.74
CA ARG A 45 -5.47 15.17 -13.41
C ARG A 45 -4.05 15.71 -13.17
N VAL A 46 -3.07 14.83 -13.00
CA VAL A 46 -1.67 15.18 -12.72
C VAL A 46 -0.72 14.65 -13.79
N ASN A 47 0.52 15.13 -13.77
CA ASN A 47 1.57 14.59 -14.63
C ASN A 47 1.95 13.16 -14.20
N GLU A 48 2.17 12.27 -15.16
CA GLU A 48 2.57 10.89 -14.94
C GLU A 48 3.90 10.72 -14.20
N GLU A 49 4.77 11.73 -14.25
CA GLU A 49 6.01 11.78 -13.47
C GLU A 49 5.75 11.77 -11.95
N LEU A 50 4.57 12.23 -11.49
CA LEU A 50 4.19 12.22 -10.07
C LEU A 50 3.61 10.88 -9.62
N TRP A 51 3.25 9.98 -10.54
CA TRP A 51 2.58 8.74 -10.18
C TRP A 51 3.49 7.83 -9.36
N PHE A 52 4.78 7.74 -9.70
CA PHE A 52 5.73 6.88 -8.98
C PHE A 52 5.86 7.34 -7.53
N GLU A 53 6.06 8.65 -7.32
CA GLU A 53 6.11 9.25 -5.98
C GLU A 53 4.79 9.03 -5.24
N GLY A 54 3.65 9.22 -5.91
CA GLY A 54 2.33 9.03 -5.34
C GLY A 54 2.07 7.59 -4.90
N TRP A 55 2.32 6.61 -5.77
CA TRP A 55 2.16 5.20 -5.45
C TRP A 55 3.06 4.80 -4.27
N THR A 56 4.32 5.20 -4.30
CA THR A 56 5.28 4.90 -3.22
C THR A 56 4.85 5.53 -1.89
N LYS A 57 4.58 6.84 -1.85
CA LYS A 57 4.27 7.56 -0.60
C LYS A 57 2.87 7.32 -0.06
N VAL A 58 1.87 7.06 -0.91
CA VAL A 58 0.48 6.91 -0.46
C VAL A 58 0.16 5.47 -0.05
N TYR A 59 0.82 4.47 -0.64
CA TYR A 59 0.48 3.05 -0.43
C TYR A 59 1.64 2.26 0.16
N PHE A 60 2.80 2.22 -0.52
CA PHE A 60 3.90 1.33 -0.12
C PHE A 60 4.54 1.77 1.19
N LEU A 61 5.08 2.99 1.27
CA LEU A 61 5.76 3.48 2.47
C LEU A 61 4.91 3.37 3.74
N PRO A 62 3.64 3.81 3.79
CA PRO A 62 2.86 3.68 5.01
C PRO A 62 2.56 2.23 5.37
N THR A 63 2.44 1.33 4.39
CA THR A 63 2.24 -0.11 4.64
C THR A 63 3.51 -0.74 5.19
N ILE A 64 4.68 -0.46 4.58
CA ILE A 64 6.00 -0.93 5.04
C ILE A 64 6.21 -0.50 6.49
N SER A 65 6.10 0.80 6.78
CA SER A 65 6.34 1.32 8.13
C SER A 65 5.33 0.79 9.16
N ALA A 66 4.11 0.47 8.75
CA ALA A 66 3.13 -0.12 9.65
C ALA A 66 3.50 -1.57 9.99
N PHE A 67 3.94 -2.35 9.00
CA PHE A 67 4.40 -3.72 9.21
C PHE A 67 5.67 -3.76 10.04
N GLU A 68 6.64 -2.86 9.81
CA GLU A 68 7.83 -2.74 10.66
C GLU A 68 7.47 -2.47 12.13
N ALA A 69 6.46 -1.63 12.38
CA ALA A 69 6.00 -1.31 13.72
C ALA A 69 5.33 -2.52 14.39
N ILE A 70 4.38 -3.16 13.71
CA ILE A 70 3.62 -4.31 14.22
C ILE A 70 4.55 -5.53 14.42
N CYS A 71 5.39 -5.83 13.44
CA CYS A 71 6.29 -6.99 13.44
C CYS A 71 7.61 -6.74 14.19
N SER A 72 7.71 -5.62 14.93
CA SER A 72 8.88 -5.27 15.74
C SER A 72 9.18 -6.30 16.86
N ASP A 73 8.19 -7.09 17.25
CA ASP A 73 8.33 -8.21 18.15
C ASP A 73 7.82 -9.54 17.55
N LYS A 74 7.92 -10.61 18.34
CA LYS A 74 7.53 -11.95 17.89
C LYS A 74 6.00 -12.10 17.81
N LEU A 75 5.27 -11.53 18.78
CA LEU A 75 3.82 -11.68 18.89
C LEU A 75 3.12 -10.98 17.73
N GLY A 76 3.49 -9.73 17.43
CA GLY A 76 2.87 -8.97 16.34
C GLY A 76 3.09 -9.61 14.97
N ARG A 77 4.29 -10.16 14.73
CA ARG A 77 4.56 -10.93 13.51
C ARG A 77 3.74 -12.21 13.40
N GLU A 78 3.68 -13.02 14.47
CA GLU A 78 2.89 -14.26 14.47
C GLU A 78 1.39 -13.96 14.28
N ALA A 79 0.88 -12.88 14.87
CA ALA A 79 -0.51 -12.46 14.69
C ALA A 79 -0.80 -12.00 13.26
N LEU A 80 0.07 -11.14 12.70
CA LEU A 80 -0.08 -10.66 11.34
C LEU A 80 0.01 -11.80 10.31
N GLU A 81 0.98 -12.71 10.45
CA GLU A 81 1.14 -13.87 9.55
C GLU A 81 -0.05 -14.83 9.58
N ALA A 82 -0.70 -14.98 10.75
CA ALA A 82 -1.84 -15.87 10.90
C ALA A 82 -3.13 -15.35 10.27
N GLU A 83 -3.34 -14.03 10.28
CA GLU A 83 -4.62 -13.41 9.91
C GLU A 83 -4.55 -12.61 8.60
N LEU A 84 -3.38 -12.12 8.16
CA LEU A 84 -3.24 -11.37 6.91
C LEU A 84 -3.20 -12.33 5.71
N GLU A 85 -4.23 -12.30 4.88
CA GLU A 85 -4.28 -13.01 3.61
C GLU A 85 -3.67 -12.19 2.47
N SER A 86 -3.99 -10.88 2.40
CA SER A 86 -3.50 -10.01 1.32
C SER A 86 -3.59 -8.52 1.64
N VAL A 87 -2.87 -7.73 0.85
CA VAL A 87 -2.94 -6.26 0.85
C VAL A 87 -3.47 -5.80 -0.51
N VAL A 88 -4.48 -4.93 -0.51
CA VAL A 88 -5.11 -4.37 -1.70
C VAL A 88 -4.87 -2.87 -1.79
N PHE A 89 -4.22 -2.42 -2.87
CA PHE A 89 -4.07 -0.99 -3.19
C PHE A 89 -5.04 -0.59 -4.29
N LYS A 90 -5.90 0.41 -4.00
CA LYS A 90 -6.88 0.91 -4.97
C LYS A 90 -7.24 2.38 -4.74
N ASN A 91 -7.94 2.95 -5.70
CA ASN A 91 -8.53 4.27 -5.61
C ASN A 91 -9.92 4.24 -6.27
N VAL A 92 -10.90 3.70 -5.56
CA VAL A 92 -12.27 3.52 -6.08
C VAL A 92 -13.20 4.57 -5.47
N ALA A 93 -13.02 4.86 -4.18
CA ALA A 93 -13.82 5.84 -3.47
C ALA A 93 -13.26 7.28 -3.60
N GLY A 94 -12.10 7.47 -4.23
CA GLY A 94 -11.52 8.80 -4.42
C GLY A 94 -11.19 9.48 -3.08
N MET A 95 -11.59 10.74 -2.94
CA MET A 95 -11.34 11.56 -1.74
C MET A 95 -11.90 10.94 -0.44
N THR A 96 -12.95 10.13 -0.54
CA THR A 96 -13.60 9.47 0.61
C THR A 96 -13.10 8.05 0.83
N GLY A 97 -12.09 7.60 0.08
CA GLY A 97 -11.48 6.30 0.30
C GLY A 97 -10.90 6.17 1.70
N GLU A 98 -10.96 4.97 2.24
CA GLU A 98 -10.55 4.64 3.60
C GLU A 98 -9.54 3.49 3.61
N ILE A 99 -8.80 3.40 4.71
CA ILE A 99 -7.99 2.24 5.01
C ILE A 99 -8.85 1.34 5.89
N ASN A 100 -9.02 0.09 5.51
CA ASN A 100 -9.82 -0.89 6.24
C ASN A 100 -9.15 -2.25 6.23
N TYR A 101 -9.52 -3.08 7.21
CA TYR A 101 -9.05 -4.44 7.36
C TYR A 101 -10.24 -5.29 7.75
N SER A 102 -10.52 -6.31 6.94
CA SER A 102 -11.63 -7.23 7.13
C SER A 102 -11.34 -8.52 6.42
N ASP A 103 -11.70 -9.65 7.05
CA ASP A 103 -11.56 -10.99 6.47
C ASP A 103 -10.14 -11.24 5.94
N GLY A 104 -9.13 -10.82 6.72
CA GLY A 104 -7.71 -10.98 6.37
C GLY A 104 -7.17 -10.06 5.28
N VAL A 105 -7.97 -9.12 4.75
CA VAL A 105 -7.56 -8.24 3.66
C VAL A 105 -7.36 -6.81 4.16
N LEU A 106 -6.12 -6.30 4.10
CA LEU A 106 -5.83 -4.88 4.31
C LEU A 106 -6.07 -4.11 3.02
N THR A 107 -7.09 -3.26 2.97
CA THR A 107 -7.36 -2.39 1.83
C THR A 107 -6.90 -0.96 2.10
N VAL A 108 -6.06 -0.42 1.22
CA VAL A 108 -5.70 1.00 1.16
C VAL A 108 -6.40 1.63 -0.04
N ASP A 109 -7.59 2.21 0.18
CA ASP A 109 -8.35 2.96 -0.84
C ASP A 109 -8.08 4.46 -0.67
N LYS A 110 -7.23 5.07 -1.50
CA LYS A 110 -6.85 6.49 -1.38
C LYS A 110 -6.64 7.16 -2.72
N GLU A 111 -6.69 8.48 -2.78
CA GLU A 111 -6.20 9.19 -3.97
C GLU A 111 -4.66 9.17 -4.03
N PRO A 112 -4.06 8.70 -5.14
CA PRO A 112 -2.63 8.40 -5.23
C PRO A 112 -1.73 9.65 -5.24
N CYS A 113 -2.23 10.79 -5.73
CA CYS A 113 -1.40 11.99 -5.92
C CYS A 113 -1.83 13.17 -5.02
N THR A 114 -2.54 12.88 -3.93
CA THR A 114 -3.06 13.90 -3.01
C THR A 114 -2.53 13.67 -1.59
N ASN A 115 -2.11 14.75 -0.92
CA ASN A 115 -1.53 14.69 0.43
C ASN A 115 -0.40 13.63 0.54
N MET A 116 0.48 13.54 -0.45
CA MET A 116 1.48 12.46 -0.53
C MET A 116 2.38 12.42 0.71
N ASP A 117 2.76 13.58 1.25
CA ASP A 117 3.64 13.66 2.44
C ASP A 117 2.96 13.27 3.77
N LYS A 118 1.66 12.94 3.78
CA LYS A 118 0.98 12.40 4.97
C LYS A 118 1.25 10.91 5.18
N VAL A 119 2.50 10.48 5.03
CA VAL A 119 2.92 9.08 5.19
C VAL A 119 2.64 8.63 6.62
N ASP A 120 3.19 9.34 7.62
CA ASP A 120 3.04 9.01 9.04
C ASP A 120 1.59 8.85 9.47
N LYS A 121 0.71 9.76 9.04
CA LYS A 121 -0.72 9.69 9.37
C LYS A 121 -1.38 8.42 8.80
N ARG A 122 -0.98 7.98 7.60
CA ARG A 122 -1.49 6.74 7.01
C ARG A 122 -0.92 5.53 7.75
N THR A 123 0.38 5.55 8.08
CA THR A 123 1.03 4.53 8.91
C THR A 123 0.30 4.33 10.23
N GLU A 124 0.06 5.40 11.00
CA GLU A 124 -0.68 5.37 12.26
C GLU A 124 -2.09 4.77 12.10
N SER A 125 -2.75 5.07 10.98
CA SER A 125 -4.09 4.53 10.68
C SER A 125 -4.05 3.03 10.41
N ILE A 126 -3.04 2.54 9.68
CA ILE A 126 -2.87 1.11 9.41
C ILE A 126 -2.51 0.37 10.70
N VAL A 127 -1.57 0.89 11.50
CA VAL A 127 -1.17 0.29 12.77
C VAL A 127 -2.37 0.16 13.71
N SER A 128 -3.07 1.28 13.96
CA SER A 128 -4.22 1.29 14.88
C SER A 128 -5.33 0.32 14.46
N LEU A 129 -5.52 0.17 13.15
CA LEU A 129 -6.54 -0.72 12.58
C LEU A 129 -6.16 -2.19 12.74
N LEU A 130 -4.93 -2.55 12.41
CA LEU A 130 -4.45 -3.93 12.51
C LEU A 130 -4.32 -4.37 13.98
N GLU A 131 -3.73 -3.56 14.85
CA GLU A 131 -3.64 -3.87 16.29
C GLU A 131 -5.02 -4.04 16.95
N GLY A 132 -6.05 -3.36 16.44
CA GLY A 132 -7.41 -3.50 16.92
C GLY A 132 -8.16 -4.72 16.38
N SER A 133 -7.60 -5.42 15.39
CA SER A 133 -8.26 -6.50 14.66
C SER A 133 -7.55 -7.85 14.76
N LEU A 134 -6.25 -7.85 15.02
CA LEU A 134 -5.40 -9.04 15.25
C LEU A 134 -5.54 -9.61 16.67
#